data_AF-A0A9D8QBH9-F1
#
_entry.id   AF-A0A9D8QBH9-F1
#
_cell.length_a   1.000
_cell.length_b   1.000
_cell.length_c   1.000
_cell.angle_alpha   90.00
_cell.angle_beta   90.00
_cell.angle_gamma   90.00
#
_symmetry.space_group_name_H-M   'P 1'
#
loop_
_entity.id
_entity.type
_entity.pdbx_description
1 polymer ?
#
loop_
_entity_poly.entity_id
_entity_poly.type
_entity_poly.pdbx_seq_one_letter_code
_entity_poly.pdbx_strand_id
1 'polypeptide(L)'
;EIVICPPGAIQDLWSRRFPDPVTAFASGWMRIRARARQKGVELPLIISDHADWDDLQATIREVQAGEIWITHGEAEALAHWCGTVGLKGMPLHLVGYGDEGEAEAEARPAEASA
;
A
#
# COMPACT_ATOMS: atom_id res chain seq x y z
N GLU A 1 3.11 -9.57 -24.99
CA GLU A 1 3.78 -8.28 -24.73
C GLU A 1 3.40 -7.81 -23.33
N ILE A 2 4.24 -7.02 -22.67
CA ILE A 2 3.93 -6.42 -21.36
C ILE A 2 4.05 -4.91 -21.52
N VAL A 3 2.99 -4.19 -21.15
CA VAL A 3 2.94 -2.73 -21.18
C VAL A 3 2.82 -2.23 -19.75
N ILE A 4 3.72 -1.33 -19.35
CA ILE A 4 3.71 -0.71 -18.02
C ILE A 4 3.24 0.72 -18.19
N CYS A 5 2.29 1.15 -17.36
CA CYS A 5 1.76 2.50 -17.38
C CYS A 5 1.39 2.98 -15.97
N PRO A 6 1.23 4.29 -15.76
CA PRO A 6 0.68 4.82 -14.51
C PRO A 6 -0.75 4.33 -14.26
N PRO A 7 -1.23 4.28 -12.99
CA PRO A 7 -2.57 3.79 -12.66
C PRO A 7 -3.71 4.44 -13.46
N GLY A 8 -3.65 5.75 -13.69
CA GLY A 8 -4.69 6.49 -14.43
C GLY A 8 -4.78 6.13 -15.91
N ALA A 9 -3.71 5.58 -16.50
CA ALA A 9 -3.68 5.20 -17.90
C ALA A 9 -4.38 3.86 -18.19
N ILE A 10 -4.68 3.06 -17.17
CA ILE A 10 -5.34 1.76 -17.35
C ILE A 10 -6.71 1.91 -18.02
N GLN A 11 -7.46 2.95 -17.70
CA GLN A 11 -8.83 3.17 -18.19
C GLN A 11 -8.95 4.28 -19.24
N ASP A 12 -7.83 4.84 -19.70
CA ASP A 12 -7.84 5.98 -20.62
C ASP A 12 -8.08 5.57 -22.09
N LEU A 13 -8.02 6.56 -22.99
CA LEU A 13 -8.18 6.32 -24.44
C LEU A 13 -6.96 5.65 -25.07
N TRP A 14 -5.77 5.81 -24.48
CA TRP A 14 -4.54 5.19 -24.98
C TRP A 14 -4.57 3.68 -24.74
N SER A 15 -5.09 3.20 -23.60
CA SER A 15 -5.17 1.77 -23.30
C SER A 15 -6.10 0.99 -24.24
N ARG A 16 -7.11 1.65 -24.83
CA ARG A 16 -8.03 1.05 -25.81
C ARG A 16 -7.37 0.63 -27.13
N ARG A 17 -6.11 1.05 -27.37
CA ARG A 17 -5.35 0.66 -28.57
C ARG A 17 -4.83 -0.77 -28.49
N PHE A 18 -4.77 -1.35 -27.29
CA PHE A 18 -4.31 -2.72 -27.09
C PHE A 18 -5.47 -3.71 -27.26
N PRO A 19 -5.34 -4.73 -28.10
CA PRO A 19 -6.38 -5.73 -28.29
C PRO A 19 -6.38 -6.76 -27.15
N ASP A 20 -7.53 -6.93 -26.50
CA ASP A 20 -7.79 -7.91 -25.43
C ASP A 20 -6.74 -7.93 -24.30
N PRO A 21 -6.46 -6.78 -23.64
CA PRO A 21 -5.45 -6.74 -22.59
C PRO A 21 -6.00 -7.38 -21.30
N VAL A 22 -5.19 -8.24 -20.67
CA VAL A 22 -5.44 -8.66 -19.29
C VAL A 22 -5.00 -7.53 -18.36
N THR A 23 -5.97 -6.87 -17.73
CA THR A 23 -5.66 -5.76 -16.81
C THR A 23 -5.05 -6.29 -15.52
N ALA A 24 -3.78 -5.97 -15.29
CA ALA A 24 -3.05 -6.30 -14.06
C ALA A 24 -2.73 -5.05 -13.25
N PHE A 25 -2.72 -5.17 -11.92
CA PHE A 25 -2.28 -4.10 -11.03
C PHE A 25 -1.38 -4.70 -9.94
N ALA A 26 -0.22 -4.08 -9.72
CA ALA A 26 0.76 -4.51 -8.72
C ALA A 26 0.71 -3.57 -7.51
N SER A 27 0.24 -4.07 -6.37
CA SER A 27 0.19 -3.32 -5.11
C SER A 27 -0.06 -4.26 -3.93
N GLY A 28 0.45 -3.94 -2.74
CA GLY A 28 0.15 -4.69 -1.51
C GLY A 28 -1.35 -4.77 -1.24
N TRP A 29 -2.09 -3.74 -1.64
CA TRP A 29 -3.55 -3.66 -1.53
C TRP A 29 -4.30 -4.66 -2.41
N MET A 30 -3.65 -5.28 -3.40
CA MET A 30 -4.23 -6.36 -4.20
C MET A 30 -4.50 -7.63 -3.40
N ARG A 31 -3.96 -7.72 -2.17
CA ARG A 31 -4.35 -8.73 -1.19
C ARG A 31 -5.83 -8.58 -0.76
N ILE A 32 -6.39 -7.36 -0.80
CA ILE A 32 -7.78 -7.09 -0.43
C ILE A 32 -8.70 -7.28 -1.63
N ARG A 33 -9.47 -8.38 -1.63
CA ARG A 33 -10.40 -8.73 -2.73
C ARG A 33 -11.36 -7.61 -3.12
N ALA A 34 -11.86 -6.85 -2.15
CA ALA A 34 -12.76 -5.73 -2.40
C ALA A 34 -12.08 -4.62 -3.25
N ARG A 35 -10.82 -4.30 -2.96
CA ARG A 35 -10.04 -3.29 -3.69
C ARG A 35 -9.71 -3.74 -5.12
N ALA A 36 -9.32 -5.00 -5.28
CA ALA A 36 -9.08 -5.58 -6.61
C ALA A 36 -10.36 -5.51 -7.48
N ARG A 37 -11.51 -5.87 -6.91
CA ARG A 37 -12.82 -5.78 -7.58
C ARG A 37 -13.21 -4.34 -7.91
N GLN A 38 -13.07 -3.41 -6.97
CA GLN A 38 -13.39 -1.98 -7.19
C GLN A 38 -12.57 -1.36 -8.31
N LYS A 39 -11.30 -1.76 -8.45
CA LYS A 39 -10.41 -1.27 -9.52
C LYS A 39 -10.56 -2.03 -10.84
N GLY A 40 -11.45 -3.02 -10.92
CA GLY A 40 -11.66 -3.80 -12.15
C GLY A 40 -10.41 -4.57 -12.59
N VAL A 41 -9.55 -4.94 -11.65
CA VAL A 41 -8.28 -5.63 -11.94
C VAL A 41 -8.57 -7.12 -12.13
N GLU A 42 -8.25 -7.65 -13.32
CA GLU A 42 -8.42 -9.07 -13.64
C GLU A 42 -7.31 -9.92 -13.02
N LEU A 43 -6.08 -9.41 -13.04
CA LEU A 43 -4.91 -10.07 -12.45
C LEU A 43 -4.32 -9.23 -11.30
N PRO A 44 -4.77 -9.44 -10.04
CA PRO A 44 -4.22 -8.77 -8.88
C PRO A 44 -2.83 -9.34 -8.55
N LEU A 45 -1.79 -8.50 -8.61
CA LEU A 45 -0.42 -8.86 -8.23
C LEU A 45 -0.10 -8.26 -6.86
N ILE A 46 0.13 -9.12 -5.86
CA ILE A 46 0.40 -8.70 -4.47
C ILE A 46 1.89 -8.44 -4.34
N ILE A 47 2.29 -7.18 -4.52
CA ILE A 47 3.68 -6.72 -4.43
C ILE A 47 3.70 -5.42 -3.63
N SER A 48 4.56 -5.37 -2.61
CA SER A 48 4.73 -4.22 -1.73
C SER A 48 6.21 -4.05 -1.39
N ASP A 49 6.63 -2.83 -1.14
CA ASP A 49 7.93 -2.46 -0.58
C ASP A 49 7.92 -2.40 0.96
N HIS A 50 6.74 -2.53 1.58
CA HIS A 50 6.59 -2.64 3.03
C HIS A 50 6.83 -4.07 3.54
N ALA A 51 7.45 -4.18 4.72
CA ALA A 51 7.56 -5.42 5.47
C ALA A 51 6.18 -5.97 5.85
N ASP A 52 6.03 -7.29 5.82
CA ASP A 52 4.83 -7.93 6.33
C ASP A 52 4.88 -8.11 7.86
N TRP A 53 3.82 -8.70 8.41
CA TRP A 53 3.67 -8.86 9.84
C TRP A 53 4.76 -9.73 10.46
N ASP A 54 5.20 -10.79 9.78
CA ASP A 54 6.21 -11.69 10.34
C ASP A 54 7.59 -11.04 10.25
N ASP A 55 7.88 -10.35 9.15
CA ASP A 55 9.11 -9.58 8.98
C ASP A 55 9.23 -8.41 9.97
N LEU A 56 8.12 -7.72 10.27
CA LEU A 56 8.07 -6.67 11.30
C LEU A 56 8.41 -7.24 12.68
N GLN A 57 7.78 -8.35 13.07
CA GLN A 57 8.06 -8.98 14.36
C GLN A 57 9.50 -9.51 14.44
N ALA A 58 10.02 -10.09 13.36
CA ALA A 58 11.40 -10.56 13.28
C ALA A 58 12.37 -9.41 13.48
N THR A 59 12.20 -8.32 12.72
CA THR A 59 13.01 -7.11 12.81
C THR A 59 12.99 -6.52 14.22
N ILE A 60 11.80 -6.40 14.83
CA ILE A 60 11.65 -5.88 16.20
C ILE A 60 12.45 -6.72 17.20
N ARG A 61 12.40 -8.06 17.09
CA ARG A 61 13.16 -8.96 17.97
C ARG A 61 14.66 -8.88 17.74
N GLU A 62 15.09 -8.74 16.48
CA GLU A 62 16.52 -8.63 16.11
C GLU A 62 17.15 -7.31 16.57
N VAL A 63 16.42 -6.20 16.46
CA VAL A 63 16.93 -4.86 16.81
C VAL A 63 17.06 -4.69 18.32
N GLN A 64 16.23 -5.38 19.12
CA GLN A 64 16.23 -5.30 20.58
C GLN A 64 16.15 -3.86 21.13
N ALA A 65 15.36 -3.00 20.48
CA ALA A 65 15.14 -1.64 20.94
C ALA A 65 14.53 -1.61 22.35
N GLY A 66 14.96 -0.68 23.19
CA GLY A 66 14.40 -0.50 24.54
C GLY A 66 12.95 0.01 24.53
N GLU A 67 12.59 0.77 23.50
CA GLU A 67 11.24 1.27 23.21
C GLU A 67 11.00 1.23 21.70
N ILE A 68 9.75 0.93 21.31
CA ILE A 68 9.33 0.81 19.91
C ILE A 68 8.23 1.84 19.69
N TRP A 69 8.54 2.87 18.92
CA TRP A 69 7.62 3.95 18.57
C TRP A 69 7.05 3.70 17.18
N ILE A 70 5.74 3.49 17.08
CA ILE A 70 5.08 2.97 15.89
C ILE A 70 4.36 4.11 15.16
N THR A 71 4.60 4.24 13.86
CA THR A 71 3.92 5.22 13.01
C THR A 71 3.51 4.58 11.69
N HIS A 72 2.58 5.22 10.98
CA HIS A 72 1.88 4.74 9.78
C HIS A 72 1.12 3.41 9.96
N GLY A 73 -0.03 3.29 9.31
CA GLY A 73 -0.87 2.09 9.36
C GLY A 73 -1.52 1.85 10.74
N GLU A 74 -1.92 0.61 10.98
CA GLU A 74 -2.62 0.20 12.21
C GLU A 74 -1.65 0.07 13.40
N ALA A 75 -1.23 1.22 13.93
CA ALA A 75 -0.25 1.30 15.01
C ALA A 75 -0.69 0.58 16.29
N GLU A 76 -1.99 0.62 16.60
CA GLU A 76 -2.57 -0.03 17.80
C GLU A 76 -2.38 -1.55 17.79
N ALA A 77 -2.52 -2.19 16.61
CA ALA A 77 -2.36 -3.63 16.49
C ALA A 77 -0.92 -4.06 16.81
N LEU A 78 0.06 -3.33 16.29
CA LEU A 78 1.47 -3.62 16.55
C LEU A 78 1.87 -3.27 18.00
N ALA A 79 1.36 -2.17 18.55
CA ALA A 79 1.57 -1.79 19.94
C ALA A 79 1.00 -2.85 20.90
N HIS A 80 -0.21 -3.34 20.61
CA HIS A 80 -0.82 -4.43 21.35
C HIS A 80 0.04 -5.69 21.31
N TRP A 81 0.47 -6.12 20.12
CA TRP A 81 1.34 -7.28 19.97
C TRP A 81 2.64 -7.14 20.78
N CYS A 82 3.32 -5.98 20.70
CA CYS A 82 4.50 -5.71 21.50
C CYS A 82 4.24 -5.96 23.00
N GLY A 83 3.10 -5.48 23.51
CA GLY A 83 2.68 -5.72 24.88
C GLY A 83 2.52 -7.21 25.21
N THR A 84 1.93 -8.00 24.31
CA THR A 84 1.74 -9.45 24.51
C THR A 84 3.06 -10.23 24.62
N VAL A 85 4.13 -9.74 24.01
CA VAL A 85 5.47 -10.34 24.05
C VAL A 85 6.41 -9.66 25.05
N GLY A 86 5.88 -8.75 25.88
CA GLY A 86 6.63 -8.06 26.94
C GLY A 86 7.54 -6.93 26.45
N LEU A 87 7.33 -6.43 25.24
CA LEU A 87 8.05 -5.29 24.67
C LEU A 87 7.27 -3.98 24.87
N LYS A 88 8.01 -2.87 25.01
CA LYS A 88 7.41 -1.54 25.16
C LYS A 88 7.14 -0.93 23.78
N GLY A 89 5.98 -1.25 23.20
CA GLY A 89 5.49 -0.63 21.97
C GLY A 89 4.44 0.44 22.25
N MET A 90 4.53 1.58 21.56
CA MET A 90 3.52 2.64 21.66
C MET A 90 3.34 3.38 20.33
N PRO A 91 2.11 3.83 20.02
CA PRO A 91 1.86 4.68 18.86
C PRO A 91 2.61 6.02 19.00
N LEU A 92 3.21 6.46 17.90
CA LEU A 92 3.77 7.78 17.75
C LEU A 92 2.74 8.67 17.03
N HIS A 93 2.01 9.47 17.82
CA HIS A 93 1.09 10.45 17.27
C HIS A 93 1.88 11.69 16.77
N LEU A 94 2.10 11.76 15.46
CA LEU A 94 2.74 12.90 14.83
C LEU A 94 1.72 14.03 14.62
N VAL A 95 1.88 15.15 15.33
CA VAL A 95 0.98 16.31 15.21
C VAL A 95 1.18 16.96 13.83
N GLY A 96 0.11 17.06 13.03
CA GLY A 96 0.11 17.71 11.72
C GLY A 96 0.29 16.76 10.52
N TYR A 97 0.62 15.49 10.77
CA TYR A 97 0.50 14.42 9.79
C TYR A 97 -0.76 13.64 10.14
N GLY A 98 -1.85 13.93 9.41
CA GLY A 98 -3.05 13.09 9.49
C GLY A 98 -2.70 11.66 9.06
N ASP A 99 -3.57 10.72 9.41
CA ASP A 99 -3.51 9.35 8.90
C ASP A 99 -3.30 9.44 7.38
N GLU A 100 -2.11 9.08 6.89
CA GLU A 100 -1.77 9.07 5.45
C GLU A 100 -2.48 7.90 4.77
N GLY A 101 -3.77 7.72 5.11
CA GLY A 101 -4.72 6.90 4.40
C GLY A 101 -4.93 7.51 3.03
N GLU A 102 -4.07 7.09 2.12
CA GLU A 102 -4.19 7.26 0.67
C GLU A 102 -4.19 8.73 0.25
N ALA A 103 -3.00 9.24 -0.07
CA ALA A 103 -2.90 10.13 -1.22
C ALA A 103 -3.45 9.34 -2.43
N GLU A 104 -4.77 9.39 -2.64
CA GLU A 104 -5.31 9.26 -3.98
C GLU A 104 -4.56 10.29 -4.79
N ALA A 105 -3.61 9.82 -5.60
CA ALA A 105 -3.06 10.60 -6.68
C ALA A 105 -4.24 10.94 -7.58
N GLU A 106 -4.95 12.02 -7.24
CA GLU A 106 -5.98 12.63 -8.04
C GLU A 106 -5.28 12.98 -9.34
N ALA A 107 -5.49 12.13 -10.35
CA ALA A 107 -4.86 12.29 -11.64
C ALA A 107 -5.36 13.62 -12.18
N ARG A 108 -4.53 14.66 -12.03
CA ARG A 108 -4.78 15.95 -12.68
C ARG A 108 -4.97 15.62 -14.17
N PRO A 109 -6.12 15.98 -14.77
CA PRO A 109 -6.32 15.72 -16.19
C PRO A 109 -5.14 16.35 -16.93
N ALA A 110 -4.46 15.55 -17.74
CA ALA A 110 -3.37 16.02 -18.57
C ALA A 110 -3.92 17.19 -19.41
N GLU A 111 -3.40 18.39 -19.18
CA GLU A 111 -3.71 19.54 -20.02
C GLU A 111 -3.33 19.14 -21.45
N ALA A 112 -4.35 18.98 -22.30
CA ALA A 112 -4.15 18.80 -23.71
C ALA A 112 -3.58 20.10 -24.27
N SER A 113 -2.25 20.17 -24.42
CA SER A 113 -1.63 21.17 -25.28
C SER A 113 -2.05 20.86 -26.71
N ALA A 114 -2.91 21.70 -27.24
CA ALA A 114 -3.06 21.90 -28.69
C ALA A 114 -1.87 22.69 -29.23
#